data_AF-A0A7H0GX25-F1
#
_entry.id   AF-A0A7H0GX25-F1
#
_cell.length_a   1.000
_cell.length_b   1.000
_cell.length_c   1.000
_cell.angle_alpha   90.00
_cell.angle_beta   90.00
_cell.angle_gamma   90.00
#
_symmetry.space_group_name_H-M   'P 1'
#
loop_
_entity.id
_entity.type
_entity.pdbx_description
1 polymer ?
#
loop_
_entity_poly.entity_id
_entity_poly.type
_entity_poly.pdbx_seq_one_letter_code
_entity_poly.pdbx_strand_id
1 'polypeptide(L)'
;MKIRFTLLAAVGVVVLSSLPAFSQQISPADSGAVATAVEAATLRYAKAIGDNSLLYTGPEYLDYNKPYMKGNQYFGTGKQQIGTVYYHGTAYTKVPLLYDMKLDQVVIQPPTNPLQFRLVDDNVQYFIIDGHTFTRLIQRDSARYSIPTGYYDLLVDGNAKVLAKRTKKILTRRGLYGLEGSYLEEAKFYLQKNNEFHPVTSRQSIVRLLSDKKTALDSYARQHKLKFKKSSQEAAIIELVNYYNSL
;
A
#
# COMPACT_ATOMS: atom_id res chain seq x y z
N MET A 1 -79.87 4.76 -57.23
CA MET A 1 -80.38 3.37 -57.26
C MET A 1 -79.95 2.70 -55.96
N LYS A 2 -80.92 2.17 -55.20
CA LYS A 2 -80.73 1.55 -53.88
C LYS A 2 -79.76 0.36 -53.99
N ILE A 3 -79.01 0.08 -52.93
CA ILE A 3 -79.05 -1.20 -52.21
C ILE A 3 -78.31 -1.00 -50.88
N ARG A 4 -79.04 -1.21 -49.78
CA ARG A 4 -78.52 -1.39 -48.43
C ARG A 4 -78.20 -2.88 -48.26
N PHE A 5 -77.03 -3.19 -47.71
CA PHE A 5 -76.80 -4.49 -47.08
C PHE A 5 -76.24 -4.24 -45.68
N THR A 6 -77.11 -4.40 -44.69
CA THR A 6 -76.75 -4.67 -43.30
C THR A 6 -76.32 -6.13 -43.21
N LEU A 7 -75.12 -6.40 -42.69
CA LEU A 7 -74.78 -7.71 -42.16
C LEU A 7 -74.21 -7.59 -40.74
N LEU A 8 -74.66 -8.53 -39.94
CA LEU A 8 -74.64 -8.63 -38.49
C LEU A 8 -73.27 -9.08 -37.96
N ALA A 9 -73.05 -8.73 -36.69
CA ALA A 9 -71.85 -8.92 -35.88
C ALA A 9 -71.28 -10.35 -35.77
N ALA A 10 -69.95 -10.42 -35.62
CA ALA A 10 -69.28 -11.42 -34.79
C ALA A 10 -68.04 -10.77 -34.14
N VAL A 11 -68.19 -10.29 -32.90
CA VAL A 11 -67.08 -9.83 -32.08
C VAL A 11 -66.37 -11.05 -31.52
N GLY A 12 -65.27 -11.46 -32.15
CA GLY A 12 -64.35 -12.45 -31.61
C GLY A 12 -63.44 -11.78 -30.60
N VAL A 13 -63.69 -11.99 -29.30
CA VAL A 13 -62.75 -11.63 -28.24
C VAL A 13 -61.59 -12.61 -28.29
N VAL A 14 -60.47 -12.19 -28.88
CA VAL A 14 -59.20 -12.91 -28.81
C VAL A 14 -58.59 -12.61 -27.44
N VAL A 15 -58.73 -13.54 -26.51
CA VAL A 15 -57.97 -13.54 -25.25
C VAL A 15 -56.54 -13.99 -25.58
N LEU A 16 -55.66 -13.03 -25.81
CA LEU A 16 -54.21 -13.25 -25.84
C LEU A 16 -53.74 -13.55 -24.43
N SER A 17 -53.58 -14.84 -24.10
CA SER A 17 -52.88 -15.27 -22.91
C SER A 17 -51.40 -14.90 -23.04
N SER A 18 -50.95 -13.98 -22.19
CA SER A 18 -49.54 -13.63 -22.03
C SER A 18 -48.80 -14.84 -21.44
N LEU A 19 -48.11 -15.59 -22.29
CA LEU A 19 -47.10 -16.54 -21.83
C LEU A 19 -45.98 -15.74 -21.15
N PRO A 20 -45.55 -16.10 -19.92
CA PRO A 20 -44.41 -15.45 -19.31
C PRO A 20 -43.17 -15.73 -20.18
N ALA A 21 -42.57 -14.68 -20.71
CA ALA A 21 -41.25 -14.75 -21.31
C ALA A 21 -40.26 -15.18 -20.22
N PHE A 22 -39.62 -16.33 -20.41
CA PHE A 22 -38.48 -16.74 -19.60
C PHE A 22 -37.33 -15.78 -19.88
N SER A 23 -37.20 -14.75 -19.05
CA SER A 23 -35.98 -13.97 -18.93
C SER A 23 -34.84 -14.91 -18.50
N GLN A 24 -33.70 -14.87 -19.18
CA GLN A 24 -32.53 -15.66 -18.81
C GLN A 24 -32.06 -15.24 -17.42
N GLN A 25 -32.26 -16.11 -16.45
CA GLN A 25 -31.73 -15.97 -15.11
C GLN A 25 -30.21 -16.18 -15.21
N ILE A 26 -29.44 -15.10 -15.02
CA ILE A 26 -27.97 -15.13 -14.96
C ILE A 26 -27.61 -16.15 -13.87
N SER A 27 -27.11 -17.31 -14.29
CA SER A 27 -26.76 -18.38 -13.38
C SER A 27 -25.46 -18.01 -12.67
N PRO A 28 -25.35 -18.15 -11.34
CA PRO A 28 -24.11 -17.89 -10.60
C PRO A 28 -22.93 -18.78 -11.04
N ALA A 29 -23.21 -19.85 -11.81
CA ALA A 29 -22.21 -20.69 -12.47
C ALA A 29 -21.39 -19.95 -13.54
N ASP A 30 -21.98 -18.98 -14.25
CA ASP A 30 -21.26 -18.21 -15.29
C ASP A 30 -20.20 -17.30 -14.68
N SER A 31 -20.50 -16.69 -13.54
CA SER A 31 -19.53 -15.89 -12.77
C SER A 31 -18.35 -16.74 -12.28
N GLY A 32 -18.62 -18.00 -11.89
CA GLY A 32 -17.58 -18.95 -11.48
C GLY A 32 -16.69 -19.36 -12.64
N ALA A 33 -17.27 -19.73 -13.78
CA ALA A 33 -16.52 -20.12 -14.98
C ALA A 33 -15.67 -18.96 -15.54
N VAL A 34 -16.20 -17.73 -15.53
CA VAL A 34 -15.46 -16.52 -15.91
C VAL A 34 -14.30 -16.27 -14.96
N ALA A 35 -14.52 -16.34 -13.64
CA ALA A 35 -13.46 -16.16 -12.65
C ALA A 35 -12.33 -17.21 -12.82
N THR A 36 -12.69 -18.47 -13.01
CA THR A 36 -11.72 -19.56 -13.26
C THR A 36 -10.97 -19.37 -14.59
N ALA A 37 -11.64 -18.91 -15.64
CA ALA A 37 -11.01 -18.63 -16.93
C ALA A 37 -10.03 -17.45 -16.83
N VAL A 38 -10.40 -16.39 -16.10
CA VAL A 38 -9.52 -15.25 -15.82
C VAL A 38 -8.31 -15.69 -14.99
N GLU A 39 -8.50 -16.51 -13.95
CA GLU A 39 -7.41 -17.04 -13.14
C GLU A 39 -6.47 -17.95 -13.95
N ALA A 40 -7.03 -18.83 -14.78
CA ALA A 40 -6.23 -19.69 -15.65
C ALA A 40 -5.45 -18.88 -16.70
N ALA A 41 -6.04 -17.82 -17.24
CA ALA A 41 -5.38 -16.92 -18.19
C ALA A 41 -4.27 -16.11 -17.50
N THR A 42 -4.48 -15.58 -16.30
CA THR A 42 -3.46 -14.84 -15.53
C THR A 42 -2.31 -15.75 -15.11
N LEU A 43 -2.58 -16.99 -14.69
CA LEU A 43 -1.54 -17.98 -14.37
C LEU A 43 -0.72 -18.36 -15.60
N ARG A 44 -1.37 -18.59 -16.75
CA ARG A 44 -0.66 -18.88 -18.02
C ARG A 44 0.17 -17.70 -18.49
N TYR A 45 -0.35 -16.48 -18.38
CA TYR A 45 0.36 -15.25 -18.71
C TYR A 45 1.56 -15.05 -17.78
N ALA A 46 1.38 -15.16 -16.46
CA ALA A 46 2.45 -15.06 -15.48
C ALA A 46 3.56 -16.10 -15.71
N LYS A 47 3.18 -17.34 -16.05
CA LYS A 47 4.13 -18.42 -16.39
C LYS A 47 4.86 -18.20 -17.72
N ALA A 48 4.18 -17.62 -18.71
CA ALA A 48 4.77 -17.33 -20.02
C ALA A 48 5.72 -16.13 -19.98
N ILE A 49 5.45 -15.17 -19.10
CA ILE A 49 6.22 -13.93 -19.00
C ILE A 49 7.45 -14.08 -18.11
N GLY A 50 7.40 -14.81 -16.98
CA GLY A 50 8.56 -15.17 -16.17
C GLY A 50 9.58 -14.03 -15.97
N ASP A 51 10.68 -14.08 -16.72
CA ASP A 51 11.79 -13.12 -16.67
C ASP A 51 11.60 -11.85 -17.53
N ASN A 52 10.66 -11.87 -18.48
CA ASN A 52 10.26 -10.72 -19.30
C ASN A 52 9.10 -9.93 -18.66
N SER A 53 8.83 -10.16 -17.37
CA SER A 53 7.81 -9.41 -16.62
C SER A 53 8.16 -7.94 -16.56
N LEU A 54 7.14 -7.08 -16.69
CA LEU A 54 7.29 -5.65 -16.41
C LEU A 54 7.93 -5.42 -15.03
N LEU A 55 7.76 -6.35 -14.10
CA LEU A 55 8.42 -6.32 -12.80
C LEU A 55 9.95 -6.16 -12.90
N TYR A 56 10.61 -6.77 -13.90
CA TYR A 56 12.07 -6.84 -14.03
C TYR A 56 12.65 -5.84 -15.04
N THR A 57 11.91 -4.77 -15.39
CA THR A 57 12.35 -3.76 -16.38
C THR A 57 13.04 -2.55 -15.74
N GLY A 58 13.26 -2.58 -14.43
CA GLY A 58 13.98 -1.54 -13.72
C GLY A 58 15.48 -1.52 -14.05
N PRO A 59 16.18 -0.42 -13.77
CA PRO A 59 17.63 -0.39 -13.88
C PRO A 59 18.30 -1.30 -12.84
N GLU A 60 19.53 -1.72 -13.13
CA GLU A 60 20.36 -2.48 -12.19
C GLU A 60 20.52 -1.71 -10.86
N TYR A 61 20.41 -2.46 -9.76
CA TYR A 61 20.71 -1.96 -8.42
C TYR A 61 22.19 -2.16 -8.12
N LEU A 62 22.88 -1.06 -7.80
CA LEU A 62 24.30 -1.08 -7.48
C LEU A 62 24.48 -1.10 -5.96
N ASP A 63 24.89 -2.24 -5.43
CA ASP A 63 25.23 -2.34 -4.01
C ASP A 63 26.49 -1.51 -3.73
N TYR A 64 26.34 -0.52 -2.86
CA TYR A 64 27.41 0.38 -2.43
C TYR A 64 28.00 0.00 -1.07
N ASN A 65 27.65 -1.18 -0.55
CA ASN A 65 28.19 -1.69 0.70
C ASN A 65 29.72 -1.71 0.67
N LYS A 66 30.33 -1.33 1.79
CA LYS A 66 31.80 -1.30 1.95
C LYS A 66 32.23 -2.34 2.97
N PRO A 67 33.41 -2.97 2.82
CA PRO A 67 33.85 -4.02 3.75
C PRO A 67 33.91 -3.60 5.22
N TYR A 68 34.11 -2.31 5.49
CA TYR A 68 34.19 -1.75 6.84
C TYR A 68 32.82 -1.40 7.46
N MET A 69 31.72 -1.61 6.74
CA MET A 69 30.37 -1.27 7.20
C MET A 69 29.80 -2.39 8.09
N LYS A 70 29.28 -2.01 9.26
CA LYS A 70 28.50 -2.88 10.14
C LYS A 70 27.01 -2.71 9.88
N GLY A 71 26.29 -3.83 9.80
CA GLY A 71 24.85 -3.87 9.51
C GLY A 71 24.57 -3.95 8.00
N ASN A 72 23.41 -3.48 7.59
CA ASN A 72 22.97 -3.46 6.19
C ASN A 72 22.06 -2.24 5.92
N GLN A 73 21.89 -1.89 4.64
CA GLN A 73 21.05 -0.80 4.17
C GLN A 73 19.54 -1.13 4.13
N TYR A 74 19.18 -2.40 4.31
CA TYR A 74 17.84 -2.90 4.04
C TYR A 74 16.90 -2.84 5.25
N PHE A 75 15.59 -2.79 5.01
CA PHE A 75 14.59 -2.90 6.05
C PHE A 75 14.56 -4.29 6.69
N GLY A 76 14.59 -4.33 8.02
CA GLY A 76 14.67 -5.57 8.78
C GLY A 76 16.02 -6.26 8.61
N THR A 77 16.08 -7.24 7.72
CA THR A 77 17.26 -8.10 7.52
C THR A 77 18.03 -7.75 6.25
N GLY A 78 19.30 -8.16 6.19
CA GLY A 78 20.12 -8.05 4.98
C GLY A 78 19.79 -9.07 3.88
N LYS A 79 18.67 -9.79 4.01
CA LYS A 79 18.26 -10.88 3.11
C LYS A 79 16.95 -10.51 2.44
N GLN A 80 16.73 -11.09 1.26
CA GLN A 80 15.45 -10.98 0.56
C GLN A 80 14.33 -11.54 1.43
N GLN A 81 13.21 -10.84 1.43
CA GLN A 81 12.01 -11.20 2.18
C GLN A 81 10.85 -11.32 1.19
N ILE A 82 10.09 -12.39 1.29
CA ILE A 82 8.95 -12.62 0.40
C ILE A 82 7.87 -11.60 0.74
N GLY A 83 7.45 -10.85 -0.29
CA GLY A 83 6.51 -9.76 -0.15
C GLY A 83 5.56 -9.64 -1.34
N THR A 84 4.84 -8.53 -1.35
CA THR A 84 3.94 -8.13 -2.45
C THR A 84 4.34 -6.74 -2.91
N VAL A 85 4.31 -6.48 -4.21
CA VAL A 85 4.52 -5.13 -4.75
C VAL A 85 3.45 -4.79 -5.77
N TYR A 86 2.86 -3.60 -5.65
CA TYR A 86 1.96 -3.06 -6.64
C TYR A 86 2.74 -2.14 -7.57
N TYR A 87 2.97 -2.62 -8.79
CA TYR A 87 3.86 -2.03 -9.77
C TYR A 87 3.19 -1.98 -11.14
N HIS A 88 3.22 -0.84 -11.84
CA HIS A 88 2.55 -0.66 -13.13
C HIS A 88 1.07 -1.11 -13.13
N GLY A 89 0.31 -0.76 -12.08
CA GLY A 89 -1.12 -1.12 -12.01
C GLY A 89 -1.40 -2.60 -11.71
N THR A 90 -0.36 -3.41 -11.46
CA THR A 90 -0.49 -4.85 -11.22
C THR A 90 0.10 -5.23 -9.87
N ALA A 91 -0.61 -6.07 -9.11
CA ALA A 91 -0.09 -6.64 -7.87
C ALA A 91 0.72 -7.91 -8.17
N TYR A 92 2.00 -7.89 -7.83
CA TYR A 92 2.90 -9.05 -7.87
C TYR A 92 3.05 -9.61 -6.47
N THR A 93 2.61 -10.84 -6.27
CA THR A 93 2.70 -11.53 -4.96
C THR A 93 3.87 -12.52 -4.95
N LYS A 94 4.33 -12.88 -3.75
CA LYS A 94 5.44 -13.82 -3.51
C LYS A 94 6.76 -13.39 -4.17
N VAL A 95 6.99 -12.08 -4.25
CA VAL A 95 8.23 -11.52 -4.82
C VAL A 95 9.30 -11.47 -3.73
N PRO A 96 10.52 -11.97 -3.95
CA PRO A 96 11.65 -11.70 -3.05
C PRO A 96 12.05 -10.23 -3.14
N LEU A 97 11.74 -9.46 -2.10
CA LEU A 97 11.98 -8.02 -2.01
C LEU A 97 13.13 -7.70 -1.06
N LEU A 98 13.86 -6.65 -1.38
CA LEU A 98 14.72 -5.89 -0.48
C LEU A 98 14.23 -4.44 -0.51
N TYR A 99 14.18 -3.77 0.62
CA TYR A 99 13.89 -2.33 0.67
C TYR A 99 15.10 -1.59 1.22
N ASP A 100 15.85 -0.92 0.34
CA ASP A 100 16.98 -0.08 0.71
C ASP A 100 16.46 1.22 1.35
N MET A 101 16.57 1.30 2.68
CA MET A 101 16.10 2.45 3.46
C MET A 101 17.01 3.67 3.37
N LYS A 102 18.22 3.53 2.82
CA LYS A 102 19.17 4.63 2.68
C LYS A 102 18.97 5.34 1.34
N LEU A 103 18.71 4.59 0.27
CA LEU A 103 18.36 5.13 -1.06
C LEU A 103 16.86 5.29 -1.29
N ASP A 104 16.03 4.74 -0.41
CA ASP A 104 14.57 4.69 -0.56
C ASP A 104 14.13 3.94 -1.82
N GLN A 105 14.70 2.75 -2.05
CA GLN A 105 14.52 1.95 -3.27
C GLN A 105 14.02 0.54 -2.97
N VAL A 106 13.05 0.07 -3.78
CA VAL A 106 12.61 -1.34 -3.75
C VAL A 106 13.47 -2.12 -4.74
N VAL A 107 14.15 -3.14 -4.24
CA VAL A 107 15.09 -3.97 -4.99
C VAL A 107 14.53 -5.38 -5.09
N ILE A 108 14.68 -5.96 -6.27
CA ILE A 108 14.22 -7.30 -6.61
C ILE A 108 15.32 -8.06 -7.35
N GLN A 109 15.19 -9.38 -7.38
CA GLN A 109 16.07 -10.24 -8.16
C GLN A 109 15.23 -11.28 -8.92
N PRO A 110 15.36 -11.38 -10.25
CA PRO A 110 14.75 -12.46 -11.00
C PRO A 110 15.33 -13.82 -10.59
N PRO A 111 14.55 -14.91 -10.59
CA PRO A 111 15.04 -16.23 -10.20
C PRO A 111 16.20 -16.75 -11.08
N THR A 112 16.22 -16.38 -12.35
CA THR A 112 17.20 -16.86 -13.34
C THR A 112 18.39 -15.93 -13.51
N ASN A 113 18.37 -14.75 -12.88
CA ASN A 113 19.38 -13.71 -13.06
C ASN A 113 20.08 -13.38 -11.72
N PRO A 114 21.42 -13.44 -11.66
CA PRO A 114 22.15 -13.05 -10.45
C PRO A 114 22.08 -11.54 -10.16
N LEU A 115 21.75 -10.71 -11.15
CA LEU A 115 21.68 -9.26 -11.00
C LEU A 115 20.42 -8.82 -10.26
N GLN A 116 20.59 -7.80 -9.43
CA GLN A 116 19.49 -7.14 -8.73
C GLN A 116 19.05 -5.92 -9.52
N PHE A 117 17.75 -5.64 -9.50
CA PHE A 117 17.15 -4.50 -10.17
C PHE A 117 16.38 -3.68 -9.15
N ARG A 118 16.46 -2.36 -9.26
CA ARG A 118 15.58 -1.46 -8.50
C ARG A 118 14.34 -1.18 -9.32
N LEU A 119 13.17 -1.19 -8.68
CA LEU A 119 11.95 -0.77 -9.34
C LEU A 119 12.00 0.72 -9.71
N VAL A 120 11.30 1.09 -10.78
CA VAL A 120 11.11 2.49 -11.13
C VAL A 120 10.07 3.08 -10.18
N ASP A 121 10.54 3.86 -9.24
CA ASP A 121 9.77 4.46 -8.16
C ASP A 121 8.40 5.05 -8.54
N ASP A 122 8.31 5.76 -9.66
CA ASP A 122 7.06 6.39 -10.11
C ASP A 122 5.98 5.37 -10.49
N ASN A 123 6.37 4.13 -10.74
CA ASN A 123 5.48 3.03 -11.07
C ASN A 123 5.15 2.15 -9.85
N VAL A 124 5.77 2.40 -8.68
CA VAL A 124 5.49 1.69 -7.43
C VAL A 124 4.45 2.48 -6.63
N GLN A 125 3.28 1.89 -6.41
CA GLN A 125 2.26 2.51 -5.56
C GLN A 125 2.46 2.12 -4.09
N TYR A 126 2.65 0.83 -3.83
CA TYR A 126 2.96 0.31 -2.50
C TYR A 126 3.67 -1.04 -2.60
N PHE A 127 4.30 -1.45 -1.50
CA PHE A 127 4.80 -2.80 -1.31
C PHE A 127 4.59 -3.25 0.14
N ILE A 128 4.53 -4.57 0.32
CA ILE A 128 4.35 -5.22 1.60
C ILE A 128 5.56 -6.13 1.83
N ILE A 129 6.28 -5.90 2.92
CA ILE A 129 7.46 -6.68 3.31
C ILE A 129 7.46 -6.82 4.83
N ASP A 130 7.66 -8.04 5.33
CA ASP A 130 7.67 -8.35 6.77
C ASP A 130 6.42 -7.86 7.54
N GLY A 131 5.25 -7.90 6.90
CA GLY A 131 3.99 -7.41 7.48
C GLY A 131 3.81 -5.89 7.47
N HIS A 132 4.79 -5.13 7.02
CA HIS A 132 4.72 -3.67 6.87
C HIS A 132 4.25 -3.28 5.48
N THR A 133 3.32 -2.32 5.40
CA THR A 133 2.82 -1.78 4.12
C THR A 133 3.44 -0.41 3.87
N PHE A 134 4.37 -0.36 2.93
CA PHE A 134 5.03 0.87 2.52
C PHE A 134 4.30 1.47 1.32
N THR A 135 3.73 2.65 1.49
CA THR A 135 3.02 3.39 0.43
C THR A 135 3.88 4.52 -0.11
N ARG A 136 3.92 4.70 -1.42
CA ARG A 136 4.60 5.81 -2.08
C ARG A 136 3.77 7.09 -1.92
N LEU A 137 4.36 8.11 -1.30
CA LEU A 137 3.78 9.45 -1.23
C LEU A 137 4.61 10.41 -2.08
N ILE A 138 3.93 11.34 -2.73
CA ILE A 138 4.55 12.35 -3.60
C ILE A 138 4.29 13.72 -2.97
N GLN A 139 5.35 14.49 -2.78
CA GLN A 139 5.27 15.87 -2.33
C GLN A 139 4.46 16.70 -3.33
N ARG A 140 3.52 17.50 -2.82
CA ARG A 140 2.74 18.45 -3.63
C ARG A 140 3.04 19.87 -3.15
N ASP A 141 3.37 20.76 -4.07
CA ASP A 141 3.81 22.13 -3.78
C ASP A 141 2.73 23.00 -3.10
N SER A 142 1.46 22.61 -3.19
CA SER A 142 0.32 23.38 -2.68
C SER A 142 -0.07 23.07 -1.23
N ALA A 143 0.58 22.12 -0.56
CA ALA A 143 0.22 21.73 0.80
C ALA A 143 0.92 22.64 1.84
N ARG A 144 0.13 23.28 2.72
CA ARG A 144 0.63 24.07 3.87
C ARG A 144 1.59 23.30 4.78
N TYR A 145 1.52 21.96 4.73
CA TYR A 145 2.41 21.02 5.41
C TYR A 145 2.84 19.93 4.42
N SER A 146 3.98 20.14 3.75
CA SER A 146 4.46 19.22 2.73
C SER A 146 5.19 18.01 3.35
N ILE A 147 4.80 16.81 2.91
CA ILE A 147 5.51 15.57 3.21
C ILE A 147 6.55 15.31 2.10
N PRO A 148 7.81 14.96 2.42
CA PRO A 148 8.79 14.61 1.39
C PRO A 148 8.31 13.43 0.53
N THR A 149 8.68 13.43 -0.75
CA THR A 149 8.43 12.27 -1.62
C THR A 149 9.19 11.04 -1.11
N GLY A 150 8.55 9.88 -1.20
CA GLY A 150 9.20 8.60 -0.93
C GLY A 150 8.25 7.55 -0.36
N TYR A 151 8.79 6.44 0.14
CA TYR A 151 8.00 5.38 0.75
C TYR A 151 7.76 5.61 2.26
N TYR A 152 6.54 5.33 2.71
CA TYR A 152 6.09 5.52 4.08
C TYR A 152 5.40 4.27 4.58
N ASP A 153 5.83 3.78 5.75
CA ASP A 153 5.21 2.65 6.44
C ASP A 153 3.87 3.08 7.06
N LEU A 154 2.78 2.41 6.67
CA LEU A 154 1.44 2.66 7.20
C LEU A 154 1.26 1.90 8.52
N LEU A 155 1.33 2.63 9.63
CA LEU A 155 1.27 2.06 10.98
C LEU A 155 -0.16 1.99 11.54
N VAL A 156 -0.98 2.97 11.18
CA VAL A 156 -2.40 3.04 11.58
C VAL A 156 -3.19 3.55 10.39
N ASP A 157 -4.27 2.86 10.07
CA ASP A 157 -5.25 3.30 9.08
C ASP A 157 -6.62 3.57 9.75
N GLY A 158 -7.30 4.62 9.31
CA GLY A 158 -8.52 5.12 9.92
C GLY A 158 -8.77 6.60 9.63
N ASN A 159 -9.66 7.23 10.40
CA ASN A 159 -9.99 8.66 10.27
C ASN A 159 -8.76 9.54 10.46
N ALA A 160 -7.90 9.17 11.41
CA ALA A 160 -6.52 9.65 11.49
C ALA A 160 -5.56 8.51 11.15
N LYS A 161 -4.64 8.74 10.20
CA LYS A 161 -3.62 7.75 9.81
C LYS A 161 -2.28 8.09 10.41
N VAL A 162 -1.49 7.06 10.73
CA VAL A 162 -0.10 7.22 11.16
C VAL A 162 0.81 6.60 10.12
N LEU A 163 1.80 7.38 9.68
CA LEU A 163 2.80 6.99 8.71
C LEU A 163 4.19 7.19 9.30
N ALA A 164 5.11 6.27 9.03
CA ALA A 164 6.51 6.42 9.38
C ALA A 164 7.39 6.50 8.12
N LYS A 165 8.16 7.58 8.01
CA LYS A 165 9.30 7.65 7.08
C LYS A 165 10.48 6.98 7.75
N ARG A 166 10.79 5.75 7.34
CA ARG A 166 11.95 5.01 7.85
C ARG A 166 13.14 5.26 6.95
N THR A 167 14.31 5.51 7.53
CA THR A 167 15.54 5.79 6.78
C THR A 167 16.74 5.17 7.49
N LYS A 168 17.78 4.83 6.73
CA LYS A 168 19.09 4.50 7.28
C LYS A 168 20.10 5.58 6.94
N LYS A 169 20.90 5.98 7.93
CA LYS A 169 22.05 6.87 7.76
C LYS A 169 23.34 6.09 7.90
N ILE A 170 24.34 6.47 7.11
CA ILE A 170 25.69 5.95 7.25
C ILE A 170 26.43 6.84 8.24
N LEU A 171 26.94 6.24 9.30
CA LEU A 171 27.91 6.86 10.18
C LEU A 171 29.28 6.31 9.83
N THR A 172 30.28 7.17 9.67
CA THR A 172 31.66 6.75 9.38
C THR A 172 32.61 7.51 10.29
N ARG A 173 33.61 6.80 10.79
CA ARG A 173 34.67 7.36 11.64
C ARG A 173 36.00 6.71 11.33
N ARG A 174 37.08 7.39 11.71
CA ARG A 174 38.43 6.80 11.72
C ARG A 174 38.60 6.05 13.04
N GLY A 175 38.77 4.74 12.97
CA GLY A 175 39.15 3.88 14.09
C GLY A 175 40.66 3.65 14.14
N LEU A 176 41.09 2.84 15.11
CA LEU A 176 42.49 2.47 15.33
C LEU A 176 43.12 1.72 14.16
N TYR A 177 42.34 0.91 13.45
CA TYR A 177 42.81 0.02 12.38
C TYR A 177 42.31 0.41 10.98
N GLY A 178 41.74 1.61 10.81
CA GLY A 178 41.19 2.07 9.54
C GLY A 178 39.84 2.77 9.68
N LEU A 179 39.08 2.82 8.59
CA LEU A 179 37.72 3.35 8.62
C LEU A 179 36.77 2.33 9.26
N GLU A 180 35.84 2.83 10.06
CA GLU A 180 34.71 2.07 10.60
C GLU A 180 33.42 2.75 10.16
N GLY A 181 32.43 1.97 9.73
CA GLY A 181 31.13 2.49 9.37
C GLY A 181 29.98 1.67 9.95
N SER A 182 28.83 2.30 10.14
CA SER A 182 27.60 1.61 10.56
C SER A 182 26.36 2.25 9.95
N TYR A 183 25.31 1.45 9.83
CA TYR A 183 23.98 1.94 9.50
C TYR A 183 23.22 2.27 10.79
N LEU A 184 22.76 3.52 10.91
CA LEU A 184 21.85 3.96 11.95
C LEU A 184 20.45 4.11 11.37
N GLU A 185 19.50 3.35 11.92
CA GLU A 185 18.10 3.48 11.55
C GLU A 185 17.42 4.65 12.29
N GLU A 186 16.62 5.40 11.54
CA GLU A 186 15.81 6.51 12.05
C GLU A 186 14.41 6.45 11.44
N ALA A 187 13.41 6.84 12.24
CA ALA A 187 12.05 7.00 11.79
C ALA A 187 11.55 8.42 12.10
N LYS A 188 10.81 9.00 11.15
CA LYS A 188 10.02 10.22 11.36
C LYS A 188 8.54 9.88 11.22
N PHE A 189 7.74 10.26 12.21
CA PHE A 189 6.32 9.96 12.22
C PHE A 189 5.49 11.13 11.71
N TYR A 190 4.44 10.82 10.97
CA TYR A 190 3.49 11.75 10.41
C TYR A 190 2.08 11.30 10.76
N LEU A 191 1.26 12.26 11.18
CA LEU A 191 -0.18 12.08 11.33
C LEU A 191 -0.87 12.67 10.12
N GLN A 192 -1.71 11.88 9.46
CA GLN A 192 -2.56 12.35 8.37
C GLN A 192 -3.99 12.56 8.88
N LYS A 193 -4.55 13.74 8.64
CA LYS A 193 -5.97 14.06 8.90
C LYS A 193 -6.46 15.04 7.86
N ASN A 194 -7.68 14.85 7.35
CA ASN A 194 -8.27 15.71 6.31
C ASN A 194 -7.34 15.91 5.09
N ASN A 195 -6.64 14.86 4.67
CA ASN A 195 -5.64 14.86 3.59
C ASN A 195 -4.40 15.75 3.81
N GLU A 196 -4.18 16.28 5.02
CA GLU A 196 -2.96 16.99 5.40
C GLU A 196 -2.05 16.08 6.23
N PHE A 197 -0.74 16.21 6.02
CA PHE A 197 0.28 15.45 6.75
C PHE A 197 1.02 16.37 7.72
N HIS A 198 1.10 15.97 8.98
CA HIS A 198 1.80 16.74 10.01
C HIS A 198 2.86 15.89 10.69
N PRO A 199 4.11 16.37 10.81
CA PRO A 199 5.12 15.67 11.58
C PRO A 199 4.71 15.63 13.06
N VAL A 200 4.80 14.46 13.67
CA VAL A 200 4.47 14.26 15.09
C VAL A 200 5.65 13.68 15.84
N THR A 201 6.00 14.32 16.95
CA THR A 201 7.11 13.89 17.80
C THR A 201 6.70 13.73 19.27
N SER A 202 5.54 14.25 19.65
CA SER A 202 5.10 14.30 21.05
C SER A 202 3.60 14.09 21.19
N ARG A 203 3.17 13.70 22.39
CA ARG A 203 1.76 13.70 22.79
C ARG A 203 1.06 15.01 22.44
N GLN A 204 1.66 16.14 22.80
CA GLN A 204 1.08 17.46 22.60
C GLN A 204 0.84 17.75 21.11
N SER A 205 1.74 17.31 20.23
CA SER A 205 1.56 17.46 18.79
C SER A 205 0.33 16.69 18.28
N ILE A 206 0.14 15.45 18.73
CA ILE A 206 -1.02 14.62 18.35
C ILE A 206 -2.31 15.20 18.90
N VAL A 207 -2.37 15.49 20.20
CA VAL A 207 -3.56 16.02 20.87
C VAL A 207 -4.01 17.35 20.26
N ARG A 208 -3.07 18.20 19.81
CA ARG A 208 -3.38 19.46 19.13
C ARG A 208 -4.00 19.24 17.75
N LEU A 209 -3.52 18.25 16.99
CA LEU A 209 -4.06 17.92 15.66
C LEU A 209 -5.41 17.19 15.75
N LEU A 210 -5.63 16.45 16.84
CA LEU A 210 -6.86 15.71 17.15
C LEU A 210 -7.68 16.45 18.21
N SER A 211 -7.81 17.76 18.06
CA SER A 211 -8.38 18.65 19.08
C SER A 211 -9.85 18.37 19.40
N ASP A 212 -10.60 17.78 18.46
CA ASP A 212 -11.99 17.36 18.60
C ASP A 212 -12.22 16.32 19.71
N LYS A 213 -11.19 15.55 20.09
CA LYS A 213 -11.25 14.58 21.19
C LYS A 213 -10.18 14.84 22.25
N LYS A 214 -9.69 16.09 22.35
CA LYS A 214 -8.55 16.49 23.20
C LYS A 214 -8.60 15.93 24.62
N THR A 215 -9.71 16.14 25.33
CA THR A 215 -9.85 15.71 26.74
C THR A 215 -9.77 14.20 26.91
N ALA A 216 -10.37 13.43 25.99
CA ALA A 216 -10.31 11.97 26.02
C ALA A 216 -8.88 11.46 25.77
N LEU A 217 -8.20 11.99 24.75
CA LEU A 217 -6.82 11.63 24.42
C LEU A 217 -5.84 11.97 25.55
N ASP A 218 -6.01 13.14 26.16
CA ASP A 218 -5.16 13.55 27.27
C ASP A 218 -5.33 12.65 28.51
N SER A 219 -6.57 12.26 28.82
CA SER A 219 -6.87 11.34 29.91
C SER A 219 -6.30 9.94 29.64
N TYR A 220 -6.57 9.38 28.45
CA TYR A 220 -6.08 8.07 28.04
C TYR A 220 -4.55 7.99 28.10
N ALA A 221 -3.86 8.97 27.51
CA ALA A 221 -2.39 8.99 27.51
C ALA A 221 -1.79 9.05 28.93
N ARG A 222 -2.48 9.67 29.90
CA ARG A 222 -2.05 9.70 31.31
C ARG A 222 -2.31 8.37 32.00
N GLN A 223 -3.52 7.83 31.86
CA GLN A 223 -3.93 6.56 32.47
C GLN A 223 -3.06 5.39 32.00
N HIS A 224 -2.77 5.34 30.70
CA HIS A 224 -1.91 4.32 30.07
C HIS A 224 -0.41 4.63 30.16
N LYS A 225 -0.03 5.76 30.78
CA LYS A 225 1.36 6.19 31.01
C LYS A 225 2.21 6.17 29.73
N LEU A 226 1.63 6.61 28.61
CA LEU A 226 2.29 6.59 27.30
C LEU A 226 3.58 7.42 27.31
N LYS A 227 4.68 6.82 26.82
CA LYS A 227 6.01 7.44 26.81
C LYS A 227 6.41 7.81 25.39
N PHE A 228 6.57 9.10 25.13
CA PHE A 228 7.04 9.62 23.82
C PHE A 228 8.56 9.81 23.78
N LYS A 229 9.32 8.89 24.39
CA LYS A 229 10.79 8.83 24.29
C LYS A 229 11.18 8.07 23.03
N LYS A 230 12.36 8.32 22.47
CA LYS A 230 12.82 7.70 21.20
C LYS A 230 12.59 6.17 21.11
N SER A 231 12.77 5.42 22.20
CA SER A 231 12.60 3.96 22.22
C SER A 231 11.15 3.46 22.28
N SER A 232 10.20 4.30 22.69
CA SER A 232 8.79 3.94 22.89
C SER A 232 7.81 4.84 22.14
N GLN A 233 8.36 5.81 21.38
CA GLN A 233 7.60 6.84 20.68
C GLN A 233 6.65 6.25 19.65
N GLU A 234 7.13 5.30 18.83
CA GLU A 234 6.31 4.64 17.81
C GLU A 234 5.08 3.97 18.43
N ALA A 235 5.29 3.10 19.42
CA ALA A 235 4.21 2.42 20.13
C ALA A 235 3.22 3.40 20.78
N ALA A 236 3.72 4.46 21.41
CA ALA A 236 2.87 5.49 22.04
C ALA A 236 2.03 6.27 21.02
N ILE A 237 2.57 6.55 19.83
CA ILE A 237 1.85 7.21 18.73
C ILE A 237 0.75 6.27 18.21
N ILE A 238 1.10 5.02 17.90
CA ILE A 238 0.16 4.02 17.39
C ILE A 238 -0.99 3.83 18.37
N GLU A 239 -0.70 3.61 19.65
CA GLU A 239 -1.72 3.36 20.67
C GLU A 239 -2.68 4.55 20.83
N LEU A 240 -2.14 5.77 20.92
CA LEU A 240 -2.96 6.97 21.12
C LEU A 240 -3.86 7.26 19.92
N VAL A 241 -3.37 7.05 18.69
CA VAL A 241 -4.16 7.30 17.47
C VAL A 241 -5.17 6.18 17.21
N ASN A 242 -4.85 4.93 17.53
CA ASN A 242 -5.85 3.85 17.52
C ASN A 242 -6.99 4.13 18.50
N TYR A 243 -6.68 4.61 19.71
CA TYR A 243 -7.71 5.03 20.65
C TYR A 243 -8.57 6.17 20.06
N TYR A 244 -7.97 7.19 19.45
CA TYR A 244 -8.73 8.24 18.75
C TYR A 244 -9.70 7.66 17.70
N ASN A 245 -9.23 6.73 16.87
CA ASN A 245 -10.03 6.13 15.81
C ASN A 245 -11.17 5.23 16.33
N SER A 246 -11.16 4.85 17.61
CA SER A 246 -12.24 4.08 18.27
C SER A 246 -13.33 4.94 18.92
N LEU A 247 -13.19 6.28 18.92
CA LEU A 247 -14.11 7.26 19.55
C LEU A 247 -15.03 7.94 18.54
#